data_AF-Q14ME5-F1
#
_entry.id   AF-Q14ME5-F1
#
_cell.length_a   1.000
_cell.length_b   1.000
_cell.length_c   1.000
_cell.angle_alpha   90.00
_cell.angle_beta   90.00
_cell.angle_gamma   90.00
#
_symmetry.space_group_name_H-M   'P 1'
#
loop_
_entity.id
_entity.type
_entity.pdbx_description
1 polymer ?
#
loop_
_entity_poly.entity_id
_entity_poly.type
_entity_poly.pdbx_seq_one_letter_code
_entity_poly.pdbx_strand_id
1 'polypeptide(L)'
;MKKLLAFLGAISLVGSNAALITACTTKKEDANLENIKRELSQYVETPFFASSSNVTSEQLTAELSSPVTLGSYKLTVTNDTTFVQPKIIDNNHSDEKIAQVNTLNILQEQDTKKGLDVVNGTASVSIFKKDKEQFNVKIQWVTNELILLKNTVNKIDNTSGKLQNINLPLPPLIQGVNITFADLYTFISLLPLPEHEIMDIDLPKINEPDFLKKFDTVLNRIVENVKNTLKFDISGYLNKDISFDQTLVGKGTVKDLLHNMAPDLIALLQWFIREGKEKIESTHNTVLPLIQYLFSPVNEQLKENIKGTFGETEYFYQNTNTNLDSLAFHALTGYRNHYKKTDSKYRFSLDVPLFGGEINQSKIKTLLKLKPTLLIGSILDIFASKGDEGIDAVNTNLVQPSTWERINSLLAGFLPKINFFLGPQLMIYAGSNTLRDFGVSNTELRSNDVTMSAGMVKLQFKKDGKWENFRAIIGKDKTPNLTQILTAVDFKLSFTNVKFKVTAKTNAKIVYETNGQSHFDLWFSDEHE
;
A
#
# COMPACT_ATOMS: atom_id res chain seq x y z
N MET A 1 13.59 -3.72 -7.04
CA MET A 1 12.75 -4.70 -6.30
C MET A 1 11.49 -4.13 -5.68
N LYS A 2 11.48 -3.01 -4.93
CA LYS A 2 10.22 -2.33 -4.53
C LYS A 2 9.29 -2.07 -5.73
N LYS A 3 9.83 -1.59 -6.85
CA LYS A 3 9.11 -1.45 -8.14
C LYS A 3 8.79 -2.77 -8.83
N LEU A 4 9.54 -3.85 -8.58
CA LEU A 4 9.34 -5.18 -9.20
C LEU A 4 8.32 -6.02 -8.41
N LEU A 5 8.23 -5.85 -7.09
CA LEU A 5 7.16 -6.36 -6.23
C LEU A 5 5.88 -5.54 -6.40
N ALA A 6 5.99 -4.22 -6.59
CA ALA A 6 4.89 -3.40 -7.10
C ALA A 6 4.51 -3.78 -8.53
N PHE A 7 5.42 -4.33 -9.33
CA PHE A 7 5.18 -4.80 -10.69
C PHE A 7 4.62 -6.23 -10.74
N LEU A 8 5.04 -7.14 -9.87
CA LEU A 8 4.46 -8.48 -9.69
C LEU A 8 3.10 -8.37 -8.99
N GLY A 9 2.95 -7.43 -8.06
CA GLY A 9 1.65 -6.91 -7.61
C GLY A 9 0.88 -6.26 -8.76
N ALA A 10 1.52 -5.49 -9.64
CA ALA A 10 0.91 -4.92 -10.85
C ALA A 10 0.49 -5.98 -11.89
N ILE A 11 1.12 -7.16 -11.90
CA ILE A 11 0.81 -8.30 -12.77
C ILE A 11 -0.35 -9.11 -12.19
N SER A 12 -0.40 -9.17 -10.86
CA SER A 12 -1.60 -9.49 -10.09
C SER A 12 -2.78 -8.53 -10.39
N LEU A 13 -2.45 -7.35 -10.94
CA LEU A 13 -3.30 -6.20 -11.28
C LEU A 13 -3.29 -5.91 -12.80
N VAL A 14 -3.11 -6.91 -13.68
CA VAL A 14 -3.49 -6.73 -15.10
C VAL A 14 -5.01 -6.59 -15.15
N GLY A 15 -5.48 -5.39 -14.82
CA GLY A 15 -6.87 -5.12 -14.50
C GLY A 15 -7.12 -4.13 -13.36
N SER A 16 -6.13 -3.42 -12.79
CA SER A 16 -6.47 -2.25 -11.94
C SER A 16 -5.33 -1.24 -11.82
N ASN A 17 -5.29 -0.34 -12.80
CA ASN A 17 -4.87 1.02 -12.51
C ASN A 17 -6.05 1.93 -12.89
N ALA A 18 -6.72 2.37 -11.84
CA ALA A 18 -7.81 3.33 -11.74
C ALA A 18 -9.18 2.94 -12.30
N ALA A 19 -10.15 2.81 -11.39
CA ALA A 19 -10.97 3.98 -11.08
C ALA A 19 -11.54 3.93 -9.67
N LEU A 20 -11.90 5.10 -9.16
CA LEU A 20 -13.28 5.42 -8.79
C LEU A 20 -13.44 6.89 -9.21
N ILE A 21 -14.16 7.18 -10.29
CA ILE A 21 -15.59 7.53 -10.28
C ILE A 21 -16.18 7.41 -8.88
N THR A 22 -16.53 8.54 -8.27
CA THR A 22 -17.95 8.86 -8.08
C THR A 22 -18.91 7.71 -7.71
N ALA A 23 -18.56 6.80 -6.80
CA ALA A 23 -19.55 6.16 -5.95
C ALA A 23 -19.74 7.12 -4.79
N CYS A 24 -20.77 7.96 -4.95
CA CYS A 24 -20.95 9.17 -4.20
C CYS A 24 -19.73 10.12 -4.32
N THR A 25 -19.61 10.87 -5.42
CA THR A 25 -20.14 12.20 -5.14
C THR A 25 -21.53 12.05 -4.47
N THR A 26 -21.57 12.10 -3.12
CA THR A 26 -22.25 13.28 -2.56
C THR A 26 -21.81 14.32 -3.53
N LYS A 27 -22.71 14.78 -4.42
CA LYS A 27 -22.48 15.91 -5.32
C LYS A 27 -21.28 16.69 -4.78
N LYS A 28 -20.33 17.26 -5.53
CA LYS A 28 -19.69 18.44 -4.89
C LYS A 28 -20.85 19.28 -4.39
N GLU A 29 -21.15 19.34 -3.08
CA GLU A 29 -22.51 18.97 -2.63
C GLU A 29 -23.52 20.05 -2.87
N ASP A 30 -23.65 20.53 -4.09
CA ASP A 30 -23.88 21.93 -4.41
C ASP A 30 -23.66 22.86 -3.22
N ALA A 31 -22.51 22.79 -2.52
CA ALA A 31 -22.37 23.39 -1.18
C ALA A 31 -23.67 23.31 -0.35
N ASN A 32 -23.97 22.13 0.19
CA ASN A 32 -25.22 21.92 0.90
C ASN A 32 -25.08 22.59 2.25
N LEU A 33 -25.86 23.65 2.45
CA LEU A 33 -25.85 24.43 3.67
C LEU A 33 -25.99 23.53 4.91
N GLU A 34 -26.78 22.46 4.84
CA GLU A 34 -26.98 21.53 5.96
C GLU A 34 -25.73 20.71 6.30
N ASN A 35 -24.89 20.37 5.31
CA ASN A 35 -23.65 19.66 5.58
C ASN A 35 -22.55 20.59 6.11
N ILE A 36 -22.49 21.83 5.62
CA ILE A 36 -21.61 22.86 6.19
C ILE A 36 -22.01 23.13 7.65
N LYS A 37 -23.32 23.22 7.94
CA LYS A 37 -23.84 23.34 9.31
C LYS A 37 -23.39 22.18 10.20
N ARG A 38 -23.62 20.94 9.76
CA ARG A 38 -23.27 19.73 10.52
C ARG A 38 -21.77 19.66 10.84
N GLU A 39 -20.92 19.94 9.85
CA GLU A 39 -19.46 20.00 10.03
C GLU A 39 -19.03 21.10 11.00
N LEU A 40 -19.67 22.28 10.97
CA LEU A 40 -19.32 23.35 11.92
C LEU A 40 -19.87 23.09 13.33
N SER A 41 -21.04 22.46 13.44
CA SER A 41 -21.68 22.14 14.72
C SER A 41 -20.90 21.13 15.56
N GLN A 42 -20.07 20.27 14.95
CA GLN A 42 -19.20 19.37 15.72
C GLN A 42 -18.24 20.14 16.64
N TYR A 43 -17.89 21.38 16.26
CA TYR A 43 -16.96 22.21 17.01
C TYR A 43 -17.58 22.97 18.19
N VAL A 44 -18.89 22.77 18.43
CA VAL A 44 -19.58 23.26 19.63
C VAL A 44 -19.16 22.45 20.85
N GLU A 45 -19.05 21.12 20.68
CA GLU A 45 -18.70 20.18 21.76
C GLU A 45 -17.22 19.74 21.70
N THR A 46 -16.59 19.78 20.52
CA THR A 46 -15.17 19.40 20.34
C THR A 46 -14.36 20.56 19.77
N PRO A 47 -13.42 21.18 20.50
CA PRO A 47 -12.76 22.39 20.01
C PRO A 47 -12.00 22.22 18.68
N PHE A 48 -12.11 23.23 17.81
CA PHE A 48 -11.32 23.35 16.58
C PHE A 48 -9.85 23.66 16.89
N PHE A 49 -8.91 22.99 16.22
CA PHE A 49 -7.48 23.27 16.42
C PHE A 49 -6.99 24.36 15.46
N ALA A 50 -6.61 25.51 16.01
CA ALA A 50 -6.00 26.58 15.23
C ALA A 50 -4.49 26.36 15.10
N SER A 51 -3.93 26.73 13.95
CA SER A 51 -2.50 26.57 13.65
C SER A 51 -1.57 27.39 14.57
N SER A 52 -2.09 28.42 15.25
CA SER A 52 -1.32 29.21 16.20
C SER A 52 -2.17 29.88 17.26
N SER A 53 -1.56 30.21 18.41
CA SER A 53 -2.15 31.02 19.48
C SER A 53 -2.44 32.47 19.08
N ASN A 54 -1.96 32.91 17.92
CA ASN A 54 -2.15 34.26 17.38
C ASN A 54 -2.97 34.23 16.07
N VAL A 55 -3.76 33.17 15.85
CA VAL A 55 -4.58 33.03 14.65
C VAL A 55 -5.54 34.22 14.51
N THR A 56 -5.51 34.90 13.37
CA THR A 56 -6.48 35.97 13.07
C THR A 56 -7.83 35.36 12.68
N SER A 57 -8.90 36.16 12.71
CA SER A 57 -10.21 35.72 12.19
C SER A 57 -10.12 35.25 10.74
N GLU A 58 -9.30 35.91 9.92
CA GLU A 58 -9.06 35.53 8.52
C GLU A 58 -8.33 34.20 8.38
N GLN A 59 -7.30 33.96 9.21
CA GLN A 59 -6.57 32.69 9.23
C GLN A 59 -7.45 31.55 9.73
N LEU A 60 -8.21 31.78 10.81
CA LEU A 60 -9.15 30.79 11.36
C LEU A 60 -10.27 30.49 10.36
N THR A 61 -10.75 31.51 9.62
CA THR A 61 -11.69 31.34 8.50
C THR A 61 -11.09 30.47 7.41
N ALA A 62 -9.84 30.70 7.02
CA ALA A 62 -9.17 29.91 5.99
C ALA A 62 -8.98 28.44 6.43
N GLU A 63 -8.59 28.23 7.69
CA GLU A 63 -8.40 26.89 8.27
C GLU A 63 -9.71 26.11 8.40
N LEU A 64 -10.80 26.76 8.84
CA LEU A 64 -12.15 26.16 8.89
C LEU A 64 -12.77 25.92 7.51
N SER A 65 -12.39 26.73 6.51
CA SER A 65 -12.87 26.61 5.13
C SER A 65 -12.12 25.53 4.35
N SER A 66 -10.86 25.27 4.70
CA SER A 66 -10.01 24.28 4.03
C SER A 66 -10.63 22.87 3.93
N PRO A 67 -11.32 22.32 4.96
CA PRO A 67 -11.95 21.01 4.86
C PRO A 67 -13.36 21.00 4.24
N VAL A 68 -13.97 22.14 3.91
CA VAL A 68 -15.40 22.22 3.53
C VAL A 68 -15.59 22.75 2.09
N THR A 69 -16.47 22.13 1.31
CA THR A 69 -16.83 22.63 -0.03
C THR A 69 -17.84 23.78 0.07
N LEU A 70 -17.37 25.02 0.00
CA LEU A 70 -18.19 26.22 0.24
C LEU A 70 -19.04 26.69 -0.97
N GLY A 71 -18.68 26.34 -2.21
CA GLY A 71 -19.46 26.74 -3.40
C GLY A 71 -19.72 28.25 -3.48
N SER A 72 -21.00 28.66 -3.54
CA SER A 72 -21.41 30.09 -3.55
C SER A 72 -21.48 30.73 -2.15
N TYR A 73 -21.20 29.96 -1.10
CA TYR A 73 -21.26 30.43 0.28
C TYR A 73 -19.91 30.98 0.72
N LYS A 74 -19.93 31.97 1.59
CA LYS A 74 -18.74 32.54 2.23
C LYS A 74 -18.80 32.23 3.71
N LEU A 75 -17.74 31.63 4.23
CA LEU A 75 -17.56 31.46 5.67
C LEU A 75 -16.83 32.70 6.19
N THR A 76 -17.30 33.24 7.31
CA THR A 76 -16.63 34.35 8.01
C THR A 76 -16.57 33.99 9.47
N VAL A 77 -15.39 34.12 10.06
CA VAL A 77 -15.21 34.00 11.49
C VAL A 77 -15.16 35.41 12.10
N THR A 78 -15.97 35.65 13.12
CA THR A 78 -15.85 36.84 13.96
C THR A 78 -15.33 36.43 15.33
N ASN A 79 -14.24 37.07 15.74
CA ASN A 79 -13.63 36.83 17.05
C ASN A 79 -14.61 37.30 18.13
N ASP A 80 -14.92 36.42 19.08
CA ASP A 80 -15.61 36.84 20.30
C ASP A 80 -14.59 37.44 21.29
N THR A 81 -15.06 38.32 22.18
CA THR A 81 -14.30 39.08 23.19
C THR A 81 -13.58 38.22 24.24
N THR A 82 -13.69 36.89 24.16
CA THR A 82 -13.08 35.91 25.09
C THR A 82 -11.73 35.37 24.61
N PHE A 83 -11.01 36.12 23.78
CA PHE A 83 -9.64 35.79 23.36
C PHE A 83 -8.69 35.87 24.58
N VAL A 84 -8.40 34.75 25.22
CA VAL A 84 -7.42 34.68 26.32
C VAL A 84 -6.22 33.89 25.82
N GLN A 85 -5.10 34.57 25.62
CA GLN A 85 -3.81 33.92 25.40
C GLN A 85 -3.51 32.98 26.57
N PRO A 86 -3.19 31.69 26.33
CA PRO A 86 -2.45 30.92 27.31
C PRO A 86 -1.07 31.57 27.44
N LYS A 87 -0.81 32.30 28.53
CA LYS A 87 0.56 32.65 28.92
C LYS A 87 1.24 31.36 29.35
N ILE A 88 1.96 30.71 28.43
CA ILE A 88 3.01 29.78 28.83
C ILE A 88 4.18 30.65 29.26
N ILE A 89 4.33 30.84 30.56
CA ILE A 89 5.52 31.49 31.14
C ILE A 89 6.64 30.46 31.06
N ASP A 90 7.50 30.60 30.06
CA ASP A 90 8.77 29.86 29.95
C ASP A 90 9.75 30.44 30.97
N ASN A 91 9.73 29.88 32.18
CA ASN A 91 10.80 30.06 33.14
C ASN A 91 11.78 28.88 32.99
N ASN A 92 12.60 28.87 31.92
CA ASN A 92 14.07 28.82 32.03
C ASN A 92 14.72 28.42 30.71
N HIS A 93 15.43 29.38 30.11
CA HIS A 93 16.61 29.07 29.31
C HIS A 93 17.71 28.46 30.20
N SER A 94 17.98 27.17 30.04
CA SER A 94 19.35 26.64 29.99
C SER A 94 19.33 25.19 29.50
N ASP A 95 20.12 24.97 28.45
CA ASP A 95 20.79 23.78 27.95
C ASP A 95 20.35 22.36 28.40
N GLU A 96 20.23 21.49 27.38
CA GLU A 96 20.51 20.05 27.42
C GLU A 96 19.97 19.23 28.61
N LYS A 97 18.67 18.93 28.62
CA LYS A 97 18.03 17.64 29.05
C LYS A 97 16.54 17.85 29.35
N ILE A 98 15.72 18.07 28.32
CA ILE A 98 14.28 17.92 28.47
C ILE A 98 13.77 17.07 27.31
N ALA A 99 13.92 15.75 27.44
CA ALA A 99 13.28 14.80 26.53
C ALA A 99 12.78 13.52 27.22
N GLN A 100 13.03 13.27 28.51
CA GLN A 100 12.58 12.01 29.14
C GLN A 100 12.10 12.10 30.59
N VAL A 101 12.20 13.23 31.28
CA VAL A 101 11.74 13.34 32.67
C VAL A 101 11.18 14.73 32.91
N ASN A 102 9.86 14.90 32.80
CA ASN A 102 9.04 15.89 33.53
C ASN A 102 7.67 16.16 32.92
N THR A 103 7.21 15.39 31.93
CA THR A 103 5.79 15.49 31.53
C THR A 103 4.88 14.97 32.64
N LEU A 104 5.24 13.92 33.38
CA LEU A 104 4.39 13.36 34.44
C LEU A 104 4.10 14.36 35.59
N ASN A 105 5.10 15.15 36.01
CA ASN A 105 4.92 16.14 37.08
C ASN A 105 4.12 17.37 36.60
N ILE A 106 4.34 17.83 35.36
CA ILE A 106 3.53 18.91 34.76
C ILE A 106 2.09 18.43 34.50
N LEU A 107 1.89 17.15 34.17
CA LEU A 107 0.57 16.54 33.94
C LEU A 107 -0.19 16.27 35.24
N GLN A 108 0.49 15.89 36.34
CA GLN A 108 -0.13 15.68 37.66
C GLN A 108 -0.53 16.99 38.36
N GLU A 109 0.24 18.07 38.20
CA GLU A 109 -0.18 19.40 38.67
C GLU A 109 -1.38 19.95 37.88
N GLN A 110 -1.60 19.48 36.64
CA GLN A 110 -2.77 19.85 35.83
C GLN A 110 -4.02 19.00 36.09
N ASP A 111 -3.89 17.71 36.43
CA ASP A 111 -5.04 16.83 36.75
C ASP A 111 -5.69 17.14 38.12
N THR A 112 -5.02 17.88 39.01
CA THR A 112 -5.60 18.28 40.32
C THR A 112 -6.54 19.48 40.24
N LYS A 113 -6.62 20.17 39.09
CA LYS A 113 -7.69 21.11 38.78
C LYS A 113 -8.71 20.41 37.89
N LYS A 114 -9.87 20.05 38.46
CA LYS A 114 -11.04 19.54 37.71
C LYS A 114 -11.28 20.41 36.47
N GLY A 115 -11.24 19.78 35.29
CA GLY A 115 -11.62 20.38 34.01
C GLY A 115 -10.42 20.57 33.09
N LEU A 116 -10.13 19.57 32.26
CA LEU A 116 -9.22 19.69 31.13
C LEU A 116 -9.95 20.37 29.95
N ASP A 117 -10.58 21.51 30.21
CA ASP A 117 -11.23 22.38 29.23
C ASP A 117 -10.36 23.62 29.01
N VAL A 118 -9.18 23.44 28.40
CA VAL A 118 -8.41 24.61 27.94
C VAL A 118 -8.94 25.01 26.57
N VAL A 119 -10.14 25.60 26.55
CA VAL A 119 -10.65 26.34 25.40
C VAL A 119 -9.87 27.65 25.34
N ASN A 120 -9.06 27.86 24.30
CA ASN A 120 -8.31 29.12 24.13
C ASN A 120 -9.23 30.29 23.82
N GLY A 121 -10.37 30.00 23.20
CA GLY A 121 -11.44 30.96 22.97
C GLY A 121 -12.62 30.33 22.24
N THR A 122 -13.68 31.13 22.08
CA THR A 122 -14.81 30.80 21.22
C THR A 122 -14.83 31.73 20.02
N ALA A 123 -15.29 31.23 18.88
CA ALA A 123 -15.44 32.03 17.67
C ALA A 123 -16.84 31.84 17.09
N SER A 124 -17.44 32.93 16.60
CA SER A 124 -18.69 32.86 15.86
C SER A 124 -18.38 32.60 14.39
N VAL A 125 -18.89 31.49 13.87
CA VAL A 125 -18.73 31.11 12.47
C VAL A 125 -20.03 31.34 11.76
N SER A 126 -20.01 32.25 10.80
CA SER A 126 -21.16 32.63 9.99
C SER A 126 -21.01 32.13 8.56
N ILE A 127 -22.07 31.58 8.00
CA ILE A 127 -22.18 31.21 6.58
C ILE A 127 -23.02 32.26 5.87
N PHE A 128 -22.52 32.87 4.79
CA PHE A 128 -23.23 33.86 3.99
C PHE A 128 -23.50 33.36 2.56
N LYS A 129 -24.59 33.80 1.95
CA LYS A 129 -24.86 33.67 0.50
C LYS A 129 -25.35 35.02 -0.04
N LYS A 130 -24.63 35.61 -1.00
CA LYS A 130 -24.94 36.96 -1.54
C LYS A 130 -25.23 37.97 -0.40
N ASP A 131 -24.32 38.05 0.56
CA ASP A 131 -24.34 38.95 1.73
C ASP A 131 -25.48 38.74 2.75
N LYS A 132 -26.29 37.68 2.60
CA LYS A 132 -27.27 37.27 3.62
C LYS A 132 -26.71 36.13 4.47
N GLU A 133 -26.64 36.32 5.79
CA GLU A 133 -26.29 35.25 6.74
C GLU A 133 -27.34 34.13 6.67
N GLN A 134 -26.88 32.90 6.51
CA GLN A 134 -27.68 31.68 6.38
C GLN A 134 -27.60 30.80 7.63
N PHE A 135 -26.53 30.97 8.42
CA PHE A 135 -26.25 30.19 9.61
C PHE A 135 -25.17 30.88 10.44
N ASN A 136 -25.28 30.76 11.76
CA ASN A 136 -24.28 31.19 12.72
C ASN A 136 -24.15 30.11 13.79
N VAL A 137 -22.93 29.73 14.11
CA VAL A 137 -22.64 28.82 15.23
C VAL A 137 -21.45 29.32 16.01
N LYS A 138 -21.53 29.22 17.33
CA LYS A 138 -20.41 29.51 18.22
C LYS A 138 -19.61 28.24 18.45
N ILE A 139 -18.38 28.21 17.94
CA ILE A 139 -17.47 27.07 18.08
C ILE A 139 -16.44 27.36 19.17
N GLN A 140 -15.87 26.31 19.75
CA GLN A 140 -14.70 26.38 20.62
C GLN A 140 -13.43 26.19 19.77
N TRP A 141 -12.31 26.82 20.15
CA TRP A 141 -11.00 26.55 19.51
C TRP A 141 -9.84 26.48 20.52
N VAL A 142 -8.78 25.74 20.15
CA VAL A 142 -7.59 25.46 20.96
C VAL A 142 -6.31 25.44 20.12
N THR A 143 -5.16 25.64 20.76
CA THR A 143 -3.81 25.60 20.15
C THR A 143 -2.83 24.81 21.00
N ASN A 144 -3.33 24.09 22.00
CA ASN A 144 -2.45 23.37 22.92
C ASN A 144 -2.05 22.03 22.30
N GLU A 145 -0.94 22.04 21.59
CA GLU A 145 -0.31 20.88 20.97
C GLU A 145 -0.08 19.74 21.98
N LEU A 146 0.22 20.08 23.24
CA LEU A 146 0.40 19.08 24.31
C LEU A 146 -0.91 18.36 24.64
N ILE A 147 -2.07 19.04 24.56
CA ILE A 147 -3.38 18.40 24.77
C ILE A 147 -3.70 17.45 23.62
N LEU A 148 -3.49 17.88 22.37
CA LEU A 148 -3.72 16.99 21.22
C LEU A 148 -2.78 15.79 21.23
N LEU A 149 -1.52 16.00 21.60
CA LEU A 149 -0.54 14.93 21.75
C LEU A 149 -0.96 13.99 22.89
N LYS A 150 -1.34 14.51 24.06
CA LYS A 150 -1.89 13.72 25.19
C LYS A 150 -3.10 12.91 24.76
N ASN A 151 -4.05 13.51 24.05
CA ASN A 151 -5.26 12.83 23.58
C ASN A 151 -4.94 11.71 22.58
N THR A 152 -4.03 11.98 21.64
CA THR A 152 -3.56 10.98 20.66
C THR A 152 -2.94 9.77 21.38
N VAL A 153 -2.00 10.03 22.29
CA VAL A 153 -1.33 9.00 23.09
C VAL A 153 -2.33 8.21 23.93
N ASN A 154 -3.19 8.90 24.68
CA ASN A 154 -4.16 8.27 25.57
C ASN A 154 -5.14 7.37 24.82
N LYS A 155 -5.58 7.75 23.61
CA LYS A 155 -6.46 6.92 22.79
C LYS A 155 -5.80 5.60 22.38
N ILE A 156 -4.56 5.67 21.94
CA ILE A 156 -3.78 4.48 21.58
C ILE A 156 -3.52 3.61 22.82
N ASP A 157 -3.15 4.21 23.95
CA ASP A 157 -2.93 3.50 25.22
C ASP A 157 -4.22 2.84 25.75
N ASN A 158 -5.36 3.52 25.70
CA ASN A 158 -6.64 2.99 26.17
C ASN A 158 -7.19 1.83 25.34
N THR A 159 -6.76 1.74 24.08
CA THR A 159 -7.14 0.65 23.16
C THR A 159 -6.07 -0.44 23.11
N SER A 160 -4.92 -0.22 23.75
CA SER A 160 -3.85 -1.21 23.86
C SER A 160 -4.34 -2.46 24.59
N GLY A 161 -4.05 -3.62 24.01
CA GLY A 161 -4.51 -4.92 24.51
C GLY A 161 -5.78 -5.46 23.84
N LYS A 162 -6.48 -4.66 23.03
CA LYS A 162 -7.53 -5.17 22.12
C LYS A 162 -6.92 -5.47 20.76
N LEU A 163 -7.26 -6.63 20.18
CA LEU A 163 -6.92 -6.94 18.81
C LEU A 163 -7.83 -6.12 17.89
N GLN A 164 -7.22 -5.30 17.04
CA GLN A 164 -7.93 -4.58 15.97
C GLN A 164 -7.69 -5.29 14.64
N ASN A 165 -8.73 -5.45 13.83
CA ASN A 165 -8.61 -5.96 12.47
C ASN A 165 -8.58 -4.76 11.52
N ILE A 166 -7.50 -4.64 10.75
CA ILE A 166 -7.28 -3.50 9.87
C ILE A 166 -7.27 -4.00 8.44
N ASN A 167 -8.21 -3.50 7.64
CA ASN A 167 -8.16 -3.66 6.19
C ASN A 167 -6.98 -2.89 5.63
N LEU A 168 -6.09 -3.58 4.93
CA LEU A 168 -4.93 -2.93 4.35
C LEU A 168 -5.37 -2.06 3.15
N PRO A 169 -5.21 -0.73 3.21
CA PRO A 169 -5.35 0.08 2.02
C PRO A 169 -4.23 -0.30 1.04
N LEU A 170 -4.60 -0.50 -0.23
CA LEU A 170 -3.64 -0.51 -1.32
C LEU A 170 -2.95 0.85 -1.38
N PRO A 171 -1.63 0.89 -1.64
CA PRO A 171 -0.94 2.14 -1.90
C PRO A 171 -1.71 2.94 -2.96
N PRO A 172 -2.02 4.22 -2.72
CA PRO A 172 -2.82 5.02 -3.63
C PRO A 172 -2.11 5.08 -4.99
N LEU A 173 -2.70 4.44 -6.00
CA LEU A 173 -2.23 4.51 -7.38
C LEU A 173 -2.41 5.94 -7.95
N ILE A 174 -3.34 6.70 -7.36
CA ILE A 174 -3.59 8.12 -7.58
C ILE A 174 -3.57 8.83 -6.22
N GLN A 175 -2.81 9.92 -6.11
CA GLN A 175 -2.74 10.72 -4.88
C GLN A 175 -4.14 11.15 -4.42
N GLY A 176 -4.53 10.74 -3.21
CA GLY A 176 -5.82 11.09 -2.59
C GLY A 176 -6.96 10.08 -2.77
N VAL A 177 -6.74 8.94 -3.46
CA VAL A 177 -7.71 7.84 -3.54
C VAL A 177 -7.22 6.65 -2.72
N ASN A 178 -7.92 6.35 -1.61
CA ASN A 178 -7.66 5.15 -0.82
C ASN A 178 -8.52 4.02 -1.36
N ILE A 179 -7.89 3.00 -1.93
CA ILE A 179 -8.52 1.76 -2.36
C ILE A 179 -8.13 0.68 -1.36
N THR A 180 -9.05 -0.15 -0.91
CA THR A 180 -8.77 -1.33 -0.07
C THR A 180 -8.66 -2.59 -0.92
N PHE A 181 -8.15 -3.70 -0.36
CA PHE A 181 -8.22 -4.99 -1.04
C PHE A 181 -9.68 -5.45 -1.30
N ALA A 182 -10.64 -4.99 -0.49
CA ALA A 182 -12.07 -5.23 -0.71
C ALA A 182 -12.65 -4.48 -1.90
N ASP A 183 -12.20 -3.24 -2.07
CA ASP A 183 -12.51 -2.50 -3.28
C ASP A 183 -11.93 -3.21 -4.51
N LEU A 184 -10.72 -3.79 -4.41
CA LEU A 184 -10.11 -4.59 -5.48
C LEU A 184 -10.95 -5.80 -5.88
N TYR A 185 -11.49 -6.53 -4.91
CA TYR A 185 -12.44 -7.62 -5.15
C TYR A 185 -13.65 -7.14 -5.96
N THR A 186 -14.26 -6.06 -5.50
CA THR A 186 -15.40 -5.44 -6.18
C THR A 186 -15.02 -5.01 -7.61
N PHE A 187 -13.85 -4.40 -7.82
CA PHE A 187 -13.41 -3.99 -9.15
C PHE A 187 -13.19 -5.14 -10.12
N ILE A 188 -12.49 -6.19 -9.67
CA ILE A 188 -12.21 -7.35 -10.51
C ILE A 188 -13.51 -8.03 -10.92
N SER A 189 -14.49 -8.11 -10.02
CA SER A 189 -15.82 -8.68 -10.32
C SER A 189 -16.62 -7.88 -11.36
N LEU A 190 -16.38 -6.57 -11.47
CA LEU A 190 -17.10 -5.67 -12.36
C LEU A 190 -16.47 -5.52 -13.75
N LEU A 191 -15.21 -5.93 -13.94
CA LEU A 191 -14.52 -5.77 -15.21
C LEU A 191 -14.96 -6.89 -16.19
N PRO A 192 -15.71 -6.58 -17.28
CA PRO A 192 -16.00 -7.59 -18.27
C PRO A 192 -14.69 -7.95 -18.98
N LEU A 193 -14.30 -9.21 -18.92
CA LEU A 193 -13.15 -9.72 -19.67
C LEU A 193 -13.59 -10.20 -21.06
N PRO A 194 -12.75 -10.04 -22.11
CA PRO A 194 -13.01 -10.61 -23.43
C PRO A 194 -12.76 -12.13 -23.40
N GLU A 195 -13.64 -12.87 -22.72
CA GLU A 195 -13.42 -14.29 -22.37
C GLU A 195 -13.19 -15.17 -23.60
N HIS A 196 -13.98 -14.98 -24.66
CA HIS A 196 -13.83 -15.72 -25.92
C HIS A 196 -12.43 -15.49 -26.52
N GLU A 197 -12.01 -14.23 -26.64
CA GLU A 197 -10.69 -13.90 -27.22
C GLU A 197 -9.53 -14.41 -26.36
N ILE A 198 -9.69 -14.44 -25.03
CA ILE A 198 -8.69 -14.99 -24.11
C ILE A 198 -8.61 -16.51 -24.23
N MET A 199 -9.76 -17.18 -24.28
CA MET A 199 -9.85 -18.64 -24.32
C MET A 199 -9.46 -19.23 -25.68
N ASP A 200 -9.58 -18.46 -26.76
CA ASP A 200 -9.14 -18.83 -28.12
C ASP A 200 -7.62 -18.85 -28.30
N ILE A 201 -6.85 -18.27 -27.38
CA ILE A 201 -5.39 -18.23 -27.48
C ILE A 201 -4.80 -19.57 -27.04
N ASP A 202 -4.22 -20.27 -28.01
CA ASP A 202 -3.52 -21.54 -27.81
C ASP A 202 -2.09 -21.28 -27.29
N LEU A 203 -1.87 -21.46 -25.98
CA LEU A 203 -0.59 -21.19 -25.30
C LEU A 203 0.64 -21.93 -25.90
N PRO A 204 0.54 -23.16 -26.42
CA PRO A 204 1.64 -23.82 -27.13
C PRO A 204 2.06 -23.07 -28.41
N LYS A 205 1.17 -22.31 -29.04
CA LYS A 205 1.35 -21.64 -30.35
C LYS A 205 1.68 -20.15 -30.27
N ILE A 206 2.08 -19.64 -29.12
CA ILE A 206 2.36 -18.19 -28.91
C ILE A 206 3.50 -17.63 -29.78
N ASN A 207 4.35 -18.49 -30.35
CA ASN A 207 5.40 -18.07 -31.30
C ASN A 207 4.87 -17.85 -32.72
N GLU A 208 3.62 -18.21 -33.00
CA GLU A 208 3.02 -17.97 -34.30
C GLU A 208 2.87 -16.46 -34.58
N PRO A 209 2.93 -16.04 -35.86
CA PRO A 209 2.88 -14.62 -36.22
C PRO A 209 1.61 -13.90 -35.76
N ASP A 210 0.49 -14.61 -35.62
CA ASP A 210 -0.82 -14.06 -35.26
C ASP A 210 -1.00 -13.82 -33.76
N PHE A 211 -0.19 -14.45 -32.89
CA PHE A 211 -0.31 -14.28 -31.44
C PHE A 211 -0.21 -12.82 -30.99
N LEU A 212 0.73 -12.04 -31.54
CA LEU A 212 0.86 -10.61 -31.21
C LEU A 212 -0.43 -9.84 -31.51
N LYS A 213 -1.08 -10.15 -32.65
CA LYS A 213 -2.34 -9.52 -33.05
C LYS A 213 -3.48 -9.94 -32.11
N LYS A 214 -3.53 -11.23 -31.73
CA LYS A 214 -4.51 -11.75 -30.76
C LYS A 214 -4.33 -11.08 -29.39
N PHE A 215 -3.10 -10.99 -28.90
CA PHE A 215 -2.79 -10.33 -27.64
C PHE A 215 -3.10 -8.82 -27.65
N ASP A 216 -2.71 -8.09 -28.69
CA ASP A 216 -3.09 -6.68 -28.87
C ASP A 216 -4.63 -6.51 -28.87
N THR A 217 -5.36 -7.45 -29.47
CA THR A 217 -6.84 -7.44 -29.47
C THR A 217 -7.40 -7.60 -28.07
N VAL A 218 -6.90 -8.59 -27.31
CA VAL A 218 -7.28 -8.80 -25.90
C VAL A 218 -6.96 -7.56 -25.07
N LEU A 219 -5.74 -7.02 -25.17
CA LEU A 219 -5.30 -5.85 -24.43
C LEU A 219 -6.16 -4.62 -24.74
N ASN A 220 -6.43 -4.35 -26.01
CA ASN A 220 -7.27 -3.21 -26.42
C ASN A 220 -8.71 -3.35 -25.91
N ARG A 221 -9.27 -4.56 -25.92
CA ARG A 221 -10.60 -4.81 -25.35
C ARG A 221 -10.63 -4.63 -23.83
N ILE A 222 -9.61 -5.09 -23.12
CA ILE A 222 -9.48 -4.83 -21.68
C ILE A 222 -9.40 -3.32 -21.43
N VAL A 223 -8.57 -2.59 -22.19
CA VAL A 223 -8.46 -1.12 -22.10
C VAL A 223 -9.81 -0.45 -22.34
N GLU A 224 -10.54 -0.87 -23.37
CA GLU A 224 -11.86 -0.35 -23.70
C GLU A 224 -12.89 -0.67 -22.61
N ASN A 225 -12.87 -1.89 -22.06
CA ASN A 225 -13.76 -2.32 -21.00
C ASN A 225 -13.49 -1.57 -19.69
N VAL A 226 -12.21 -1.35 -19.34
CA VAL A 226 -11.81 -0.45 -18.26
C VAL A 226 -12.36 0.95 -18.52
N LYS A 227 -12.14 1.51 -19.72
CA LYS A 227 -12.65 2.83 -20.08
C LYS A 227 -14.18 2.92 -20.01
N ASN A 228 -14.91 1.90 -20.42
CA ASN A 228 -16.37 1.93 -20.46
C ASN A 228 -16.99 1.72 -19.08
N THR A 229 -16.43 0.80 -18.28
CA THR A 229 -16.93 0.43 -16.94
C THR A 229 -16.50 1.46 -15.90
N LEU A 230 -15.22 1.84 -15.94
CA LEU A 230 -14.55 2.66 -14.94
C LEU A 230 -14.36 4.12 -15.38
N LYS A 231 -14.84 4.50 -16.57
CA LYS A 231 -14.66 5.85 -17.19
C LYS A 231 -13.22 6.35 -17.11
N PHE A 232 -12.27 5.43 -17.18
CA PHE A 232 -10.85 5.70 -17.03
C PHE A 232 -10.06 5.14 -18.20
N ASP A 233 -9.27 5.98 -18.84
CA ASP A 233 -8.48 5.58 -20.00
C ASP A 233 -7.05 5.23 -19.59
N ILE A 234 -6.73 3.93 -19.56
CA ILE A 234 -5.40 3.43 -19.21
C ILE A 234 -4.39 3.52 -20.37
N SER A 235 -4.80 3.91 -21.58
CA SER A 235 -3.91 3.90 -22.76
C SER A 235 -2.66 4.77 -22.60
N GLY A 236 -2.78 5.91 -21.90
CA GLY A 236 -1.65 6.77 -21.58
C GLY A 236 -0.61 6.10 -20.66
N TYR A 237 -1.04 5.20 -19.77
CA TYR A 237 -0.14 4.44 -18.89
C TYR A 237 0.59 3.34 -19.65
N LEU A 238 -0.10 2.67 -20.57
CA LEU A 238 0.50 1.64 -21.41
C LEU A 238 1.66 2.20 -22.25
N ASN A 239 1.54 3.45 -22.71
CA ASN A 239 2.57 4.11 -23.52
C ASN A 239 3.65 4.82 -22.70
N LYS A 240 3.64 4.69 -21.37
CA LYS A 240 4.65 5.34 -20.52
C LYS A 240 5.97 4.59 -20.58
N ASP A 241 7.05 5.31 -20.80
CA ASP A 241 8.41 4.76 -20.76
C ASP A 241 8.74 4.20 -19.37
N ILE A 242 9.32 3.00 -19.35
CA ILE A 242 9.86 2.40 -18.14
C ILE A 242 11.35 2.65 -18.11
N SER A 243 11.76 3.64 -17.32
CA SER A 243 13.16 3.88 -16.98
C SER A 243 13.46 3.45 -15.55
N PHE A 244 14.64 2.86 -15.39
CA PHE A 244 15.23 2.48 -14.13
C PHE A 244 16.48 3.36 -13.89
N ASP A 245 17.18 3.17 -12.77
CA ASP A 245 18.35 4.00 -12.41
C ASP A 245 19.59 3.70 -13.29
N GLN A 246 20.76 4.25 -12.95
CA GLN A 246 21.96 4.08 -13.77
C GLN A 246 22.50 2.64 -13.77
N THR A 247 22.15 1.80 -12.79
CA THR A 247 22.68 0.44 -12.67
C THR A 247 21.90 -0.56 -13.52
N LEU A 248 20.63 -0.28 -13.77
CA LEU A 248 19.71 -1.11 -14.54
C LEU A 248 18.94 -0.16 -15.46
N VAL A 249 19.03 -0.30 -16.77
CA VAL A 249 18.35 0.60 -17.71
C VAL A 249 17.22 -0.15 -18.40
N GLY A 250 15.98 0.26 -18.14
CA GLY A 250 14.82 -0.22 -18.88
C GLY A 250 14.66 0.57 -20.17
N LYS A 251 14.40 -0.12 -21.28
CA LYS A 251 14.11 0.47 -22.58
C LYS A 251 12.80 -0.08 -23.12
N GLY A 252 11.86 0.82 -23.40
CA GLY A 252 10.52 0.50 -23.85
C GLY A 252 9.46 1.00 -22.86
N THR A 253 8.21 0.71 -23.21
CA THR A 253 7.02 1.16 -22.51
C THR A 253 6.45 0.07 -21.60
N VAL A 254 5.44 0.43 -20.79
CA VAL A 254 4.63 -0.56 -20.05
C VAL A 254 4.01 -1.58 -20.99
N LYS A 255 3.52 -1.14 -22.16
CA LYS A 255 2.97 -2.03 -23.18
C LYS A 255 4.00 -3.05 -23.66
N ASP A 256 5.24 -2.64 -23.86
CA ASP A 256 6.32 -3.54 -24.31
C ASP A 256 6.66 -4.58 -23.26
N LEU A 257 6.59 -4.20 -21.98
CA LEU A 257 6.81 -5.13 -20.88
C LEU A 257 5.64 -6.11 -20.73
N LEU A 258 4.39 -5.68 -20.93
CA LEU A 258 3.23 -6.59 -21.05
C LEU A 258 3.40 -7.58 -22.21
N HIS A 259 3.97 -7.13 -23.33
CA HIS A 259 4.27 -8.02 -24.46
C HIS A 259 5.36 -9.05 -24.12
N ASN A 260 6.38 -8.69 -23.34
CA ASN A 260 7.42 -9.63 -22.90
C ASN A 260 6.83 -10.83 -22.15
N MET A 261 5.82 -10.60 -21.30
CA MET A 261 5.15 -11.61 -20.48
C MET A 261 3.75 -12.00 -20.96
N ALA A 262 3.38 -11.63 -22.19
CA ALA A 262 2.06 -11.92 -22.76
C ALA A 262 1.59 -13.37 -22.57
N PRO A 263 2.45 -14.40 -22.68
CA PRO A 263 2.04 -15.79 -22.49
C PRO A 263 1.57 -16.09 -21.07
N ASP A 264 2.32 -15.62 -20.07
CA ASP A 264 1.97 -15.79 -18.65
C ASP A 264 0.72 -15.00 -18.29
N LEU A 265 0.54 -13.81 -18.89
CA LEU A 265 -0.67 -13.01 -18.71
C LEU A 265 -1.90 -13.71 -19.28
N ILE A 266 -1.79 -14.31 -20.48
CA ILE A 266 -2.90 -15.09 -21.04
C ILE A 266 -3.17 -16.33 -20.18
N ALA A 267 -2.14 -17.05 -19.73
CA ALA A 267 -2.31 -18.20 -18.84
C ALA A 267 -3.02 -17.80 -17.54
N LEU A 268 -2.65 -16.66 -16.95
CA LEU A 268 -3.30 -16.10 -15.76
C LEU A 268 -4.76 -15.73 -16.04
N LEU A 269 -5.06 -15.08 -17.16
CA LEU A 269 -6.42 -14.70 -17.53
C LEU A 269 -7.29 -15.93 -17.80
N GLN A 270 -6.75 -16.96 -18.49
CA GLN A 270 -7.45 -18.23 -18.71
C GLN A 270 -7.72 -18.96 -17.39
N TRP A 271 -6.74 -18.98 -16.48
CA TRP A 271 -6.94 -19.51 -15.13
C TRP A 271 -8.02 -18.73 -14.37
N PHE A 272 -7.97 -17.40 -14.43
CA PHE A 272 -8.91 -16.53 -13.75
C PHE A 272 -10.35 -16.78 -14.20
N ILE A 273 -10.57 -16.89 -15.52
CA ILE A 273 -11.89 -17.18 -16.12
C ILE A 273 -12.37 -18.59 -15.72
N ARG A 274 -11.48 -19.59 -15.69
CA ARG A 274 -11.86 -20.99 -15.44
C ARG A 274 -12.16 -21.28 -13.97
N GLU A 275 -11.37 -20.73 -13.06
CA GLU A 275 -11.46 -21.06 -11.63
C GLU A 275 -11.04 -19.93 -10.68
N GLY A 276 -10.22 -18.97 -11.12
CA GLY A 276 -9.70 -17.93 -10.22
C GLY A 276 -10.80 -17.04 -9.64
N LYS A 277 -11.83 -16.71 -10.43
CA LYS A 277 -13.00 -15.95 -9.97
C LYS A 277 -13.72 -16.65 -8.81
N GLU A 278 -14.05 -17.93 -8.97
CA GLU A 278 -14.70 -18.73 -7.94
C GLU A 278 -13.83 -18.87 -6.68
N LYS A 279 -12.51 -19.02 -6.83
CA LYS A 279 -11.58 -19.05 -5.70
C LYS A 279 -11.55 -17.73 -4.91
N ILE A 280 -11.55 -16.60 -5.61
CA ILE A 280 -11.58 -15.29 -4.97
C ILE A 280 -12.93 -15.07 -4.25
N GLU A 281 -14.05 -15.44 -4.88
CA GLU A 281 -15.39 -15.37 -4.28
C GLU A 281 -15.51 -16.26 -3.04
N SER A 282 -14.95 -17.48 -3.06
CA SER A 282 -15.04 -18.42 -1.93
C SER A 282 -14.08 -18.12 -0.78
N THR A 283 -12.97 -17.42 -1.04
CA THR A 283 -11.99 -17.04 0.00
C THR A 283 -12.17 -15.61 0.49
N HIS A 284 -13.00 -14.80 -0.17
CA HIS A 284 -13.10 -13.37 0.06
C HIS A 284 -11.74 -12.66 0.06
N ASN A 285 -10.75 -13.20 -0.66
CA ASN A 285 -9.36 -12.73 -0.67
C ASN A 285 -8.84 -12.70 -2.11
N THR A 286 -8.45 -11.52 -2.60
CA THR A 286 -7.91 -11.37 -3.96
C THR A 286 -6.42 -11.73 -4.06
N VAL A 287 -5.70 -11.62 -2.95
CA VAL A 287 -4.24 -11.77 -2.90
C VAL A 287 -3.83 -13.22 -2.79
N LEU A 288 -4.51 -13.99 -1.93
CA LEU A 288 -4.12 -15.38 -1.65
C LEU A 288 -4.25 -16.29 -2.88
N PRO A 289 -5.39 -16.35 -3.61
CA PRO A 289 -5.52 -17.21 -4.79
C PRO A 289 -4.49 -16.90 -5.87
N LEU A 290 -4.08 -15.63 -5.95
CA LEU A 290 -3.13 -15.13 -6.91
C LEU A 290 -1.68 -15.48 -6.55
N ILE A 291 -1.30 -15.34 -5.27
CA ILE A 291 -0.05 -15.87 -4.75
C ILE A 291 0.00 -17.40 -4.96
N GLN A 292 -1.10 -18.10 -4.72
CA GLN A 292 -1.21 -19.53 -4.94
C GLN A 292 -1.04 -19.91 -6.41
N TYR A 293 -1.66 -19.18 -7.35
CA TYR A 293 -1.43 -19.37 -8.78
C TYR A 293 0.03 -19.15 -9.16
N LEU A 294 0.65 -18.06 -8.67
CA LEU A 294 2.05 -17.76 -8.96
C LEU A 294 3.00 -18.85 -8.44
N PHE A 295 2.69 -19.44 -7.28
CA PHE A 295 3.49 -20.51 -6.67
C PHE A 295 3.09 -21.93 -7.07
N SER A 296 1.96 -22.11 -7.77
CA SER A 296 1.58 -23.42 -8.29
C SER A 296 2.56 -23.86 -9.39
N PRO A 297 2.58 -25.17 -9.72
CA PRO A 297 3.30 -25.65 -10.90
C PRO A 297 2.98 -24.78 -12.12
N VAL A 298 4.00 -24.54 -12.93
CA VAL A 298 3.85 -23.78 -14.19
C VAL A 298 2.77 -24.43 -15.05
N ASN A 299 1.94 -23.60 -15.69
CA ASN A 299 0.93 -24.07 -16.64
C ASN A 299 1.57 -25.01 -17.68
N GLU A 300 1.04 -26.22 -17.82
CA GLU A 300 1.62 -27.26 -18.69
C GLU A 300 1.70 -26.84 -20.15
N GLN A 301 0.69 -26.13 -20.67
CA GLN A 301 0.71 -25.63 -22.05
C GLN A 301 1.80 -24.58 -22.26
N LEU A 302 2.01 -23.72 -21.26
CA LEU A 302 3.09 -22.74 -21.26
C LEU A 302 4.45 -23.42 -21.13
N LYS A 303 4.56 -24.47 -20.31
CA LYS A 303 5.77 -25.27 -20.16
C LYS A 303 6.17 -25.97 -21.45
N GLU A 304 5.21 -26.53 -22.18
CA GLU A 304 5.41 -27.08 -23.52
C GLU A 304 5.82 -26.01 -24.53
N ASN A 305 5.28 -24.79 -24.43
CA ASN A 305 5.77 -23.70 -25.26
C ASN A 305 7.24 -23.35 -24.95
N ILE A 306 7.60 -23.20 -23.68
CA ILE A 306 8.99 -22.91 -23.27
C ILE A 306 9.92 -24.00 -23.81
N LYS A 307 9.49 -25.26 -23.74
CA LYS A 307 10.19 -26.41 -24.33
C LYS A 307 10.40 -26.24 -25.84
N GLY A 308 9.34 -25.95 -26.59
CA GLY A 308 9.42 -25.79 -28.04
C GLY A 308 10.23 -24.57 -28.49
N THR A 309 10.21 -23.49 -27.71
CA THR A 309 10.85 -22.21 -28.07
C THR A 309 12.33 -22.17 -27.78
N PHE A 310 12.70 -22.70 -26.61
CA PHE A 310 14.05 -22.57 -26.06
C PHE A 310 14.77 -23.91 -26.03
N GLY A 311 14.05 -25.03 -25.95
CA GLY A 311 14.62 -26.36 -25.87
C GLY A 311 14.61 -26.89 -24.44
N GLU A 312 14.41 -28.20 -24.32
CA GLU A 312 14.30 -28.91 -23.03
C GLU A 312 15.60 -28.87 -22.21
N THR A 313 16.75 -28.78 -22.87
CA THR A 313 18.06 -28.72 -22.21
C THR A 313 18.46 -27.31 -21.77
N GLU A 314 17.71 -26.28 -22.17
CA GLU A 314 18.06 -24.90 -21.88
C GLU A 314 17.75 -24.48 -20.44
N TYR A 315 18.52 -23.49 -19.97
CA TYR A 315 18.44 -23.03 -18.58
C TYR A 315 17.03 -22.57 -18.19
N PHE A 316 16.32 -21.90 -19.11
CA PHE A 316 14.96 -21.44 -18.87
C PHE A 316 14.05 -22.64 -18.56
N TYR A 317 13.92 -23.61 -19.48
CA TYR A 317 13.05 -24.77 -19.27
C TYR A 317 13.41 -25.52 -17.97
N GLN A 318 14.69 -25.78 -17.72
CA GLN A 318 15.14 -26.54 -16.55
C GLN A 318 14.94 -25.82 -15.21
N ASN A 319 14.71 -24.51 -15.19
CA ASN A 319 14.57 -23.72 -13.95
C ASN A 319 13.20 -23.03 -13.80
N THR A 320 12.24 -23.35 -14.66
CA THR A 320 10.85 -22.91 -14.53
C THR A 320 10.00 -24.00 -13.90
N ASN A 321 9.79 -23.93 -12.59
CA ASN A 321 8.96 -24.91 -11.89
C ASN A 321 7.57 -24.35 -11.56
N THR A 322 7.46 -23.04 -11.36
CA THR A 322 6.19 -22.36 -11.05
C THR A 322 5.81 -21.33 -12.11
N ASN A 323 4.57 -20.85 -12.06
CA ASN A 323 4.11 -19.73 -12.89
C ASN A 323 4.92 -18.46 -12.63
N LEU A 324 5.34 -18.20 -11.39
CA LEU A 324 6.21 -17.08 -11.03
C LEU A 324 7.58 -17.17 -11.71
N ASP A 325 8.16 -18.37 -11.78
CA ASP A 325 9.43 -18.56 -12.47
C ASP A 325 9.29 -18.20 -13.95
N SER A 326 8.26 -18.73 -14.62
CA SER A 326 7.95 -18.44 -16.02
C SER A 326 7.78 -16.94 -16.27
N LEU A 327 6.90 -16.31 -15.49
CA LEU A 327 6.57 -14.90 -15.59
C LEU A 327 7.81 -14.01 -15.47
N ALA A 328 8.66 -14.28 -14.48
CA ALA A 328 9.87 -13.49 -14.27
C ALA A 328 10.90 -13.70 -15.39
N PHE A 329 11.06 -14.93 -15.91
CA PHE A 329 11.94 -15.14 -17.06
C PHE A 329 11.43 -14.44 -18.31
N HIS A 330 10.14 -14.59 -18.65
CA HIS A 330 9.54 -13.90 -19.79
C HIS A 330 9.57 -12.37 -19.64
N ALA A 331 9.32 -11.83 -18.45
CA ALA A 331 9.46 -10.38 -18.22
C ALA A 331 10.88 -9.87 -18.53
N LEU A 332 11.91 -10.66 -18.18
CA LEU A 332 13.32 -10.29 -18.34
C LEU A 332 13.87 -10.52 -19.76
N THR A 333 13.47 -11.60 -20.44
CA THR A 333 14.04 -11.97 -21.75
C THR A 333 13.08 -11.80 -22.92
N GLY A 334 11.79 -11.63 -22.62
CA GLY A 334 10.73 -11.88 -23.59
C GLY A 334 10.50 -13.38 -23.81
N TYR A 335 9.38 -13.70 -24.46
CA TYR A 335 8.99 -15.08 -24.80
C TYR A 335 9.49 -15.54 -26.17
N ARG A 336 9.97 -14.63 -27.04
CA ARG A 336 10.51 -15.00 -28.36
C ARG A 336 12.02 -15.14 -28.31
N ASN A 337 12.54 -16.27 -28.79
CA ASN A 337 13.99 -16.48 -28.91
C ASN A 337 14.63 -15.58 -29.99
N HIS A 338 13.85 -15.24 -31.04
CA HIS A 338 14.28 -14.36 -32.12
C HIS A 338 13.21 -13.32 -32.45
N TYR A 339 13.48 -12.06 -32.11
CA TYR A 339 12.62 -10.95 -32.49
C TYR A 339 12.90 -10.54 -33.94
N LYS A 340 11.85 -10.48 -34.77
CA LYS A 340 11.94 -9.86 -36.09
C LYS A 340 12.04 -8.34 -35.93
N LYS A 341 12.61 -7.65 -36.92
CA LYS A 341 12.69 -6.16 -36.92
C LYS A 341 11.31 -5.50 -36.82
N THR A 342 10.25 -6.17 -37.27
CA THR A 342 8.86 -5.72 -37.15
C THR A 342 8.31 -5.83 -35.72
N ASP A 343 8.90 -6.71 -34.91
CA ASP A 343 8.45 -7.07 -33.57
C ASP A 343 9.23 -6.30 -32.50
N SER A 344 10.35 -5.66 -32.88
CA SER A 344 11.22 -4.94 -31.94
C SER A 344 10.53 -3.76 -31.25
N LYS A 345 9.43 -3.25 -31.82
CA LYS A 345 8.58 -2.23 -31.19
C LYS A 345 7.71 -2.74 -30.05
N TYR A 346 7.67 -4.05 -29.80
CA TYR A 346 6.91 -4.71 -28.73
C TYR A 346 7.83 -5.42 -27.73
N ARG A 347 9.10 -5.04 -27.72
CA ARG A 347 10.11 -5.67 -26.87
C ARG A 347 10.56 -4.67 -25.83
N PHE A 348 10.31 -5.00 -24.56
CA PHE A 348 10.98 -4.32 -23.48
C PHE A 348 12.37 -4.95 -23.32
N SER A 349 13.41 -4.13 -23.28
CA SER A 349 14.76 -4.61 -22.98
C SER A 349 15.27 -4.04 -21.67
N LEU A 350 15.91 -4.92 -20.90
CA LEU A 350 16.52 -4.58 -19.63
C LEU A 350 18.04 -4.66 -19.81
N ASP A 351 18.72 -3.53 -19.69
CA ASP A 351 20.16 -3.42 -19.81
C ASP A 351 20.81 -3.38 -18.44
N VAL A 352 21.92 -4.10 -18.30
CA VAL A 352 22.84 -3.89 -17.17
C VAL A 352 24.16 -3.41 -17.75
N PRO A 353 24.38 -2.08 -17.85
CA PRO A 353 25.55 -1.51 -18.54
C PRO A 353 26.87 -2.08 -18.04
N LEU A 354 26.97 -2.31 -16.73
CA LEU A 354 28.13 -2.89 -16.06
C LEU A 354 28.50 -4.32 -16.54
N PHE A 355 27.55 -5.07 -17.11
CA PHE A 355 27.77 -6.43 -17.63
C PHE A 355 27.59 -6.53 -19.15
N GLY A 356 27.83 -5.43 -19.86
CA GLY A 356 27.91 -5.43 -21.33
C GLY A 356 26.56 -5.58 -22.02
N GLY A 357 25.56 -4.80 -21.64
CA GLY A 357 24.30 -4.60 -22.41
C GLY A 357 23.12 -5.47 -21.98
N GLU A 358 22.23 -5.78 -22.92
CA GLU A 358 20.88 -6.33 -22.66
C GLU A 358 20.92 -7.68 -21.92
N ILE A 359 20.00 -7.87 -20.98
CA ILE A 359 19.73 -9.15 -20.33
C ILE A 359 19.14 -10.10 -21.37
N ASN A 360 19.75 -11.28 -21.44
CA ASN A 360 19.33 -12.39 -22.27
C ASN A 360 19.49 -13.70 -21.48
N GLN A 361 19.12 -14.83 -22.08
CA GLN A 361 19.17 -16.12 -21.39
C GLN A 361 20.57 -16.51 -20.90
N SER A 362 21.60 -16.25 -21.70
CA SER A 362 22.99 -16.52 -21.30
C SER A 362 23.37 -15.75 -20.04
N LYS A 363 23.01 -14.46 -19.96
CA LYS A 363 23.23 -13.63 -18.77
C LYS A 363 22.37 -14.04 -17.59
N ILE A 364 21.14 -14.48 -17.82
CA ILE A 364 20.30 -15.04 -16.75
C ILE A 364 20.95 -16.29 -16.15
N LYS A 365 21.43 -17.21 -16.99
CA LYS A 365 22.12 -18.45 -16.58
C LYS A 365 23.43 -18.15 -15.85
N THR A 366 24.27 -17.31 -16.42
CA THR A 366 25.65 -17.11 -15.97
C THR A 366 25.79 -16.07 -14.87
N LEU A 367 25.08 -14.93 -15.01
CA LEU A 367 25.14 -13.84 -14.05
C LEU A 367 24.10 -14.05 -12.96
N LEU A 368 22.81 -14.10 -13.31
CA LEU A 368 21.74 -13.99 -12.31
C LEU A 368 21.47 -15.30 -11.56
N LYS A 369 21.69 -16.47 -12.19
CA LYS A 369 21.28 -17.79 -11.68
C LYS A 369 19.85 -17.76 -11.10
N LEU A 370 18.98 -16.99 -11.75
CA LEU A 370 17.71 -16.56 -11.17
C LEU A 370 16.82 -17.77 -10.89
N LYS A 371 16.28 -17.82 -9.66
CA LYS A 371 15.23 -18.74 -9.23
C LYS A 371 14.13 -17.94 -8.51
N PRO A 372 13.18 -17.35 -9.25
CA PRO A 372 12.20 -16.39 -8.72
C PRO A 372 11.41 -16.90 -7.52
N THR A 373 10.91 -18.15 -7.58
CA THR A 373 10.19 -18.77 -6.47
C THR A 373 11.04 -18.89 -5.21
N LEU A 374 12.29 -19.35 -5.37
CA LEU A 374 13.22 -19.47 -4.26
C LEU A 374 13.61 -18.10 -3.68
N LEU A 375 13.76 -17.09 -4.54
CA LEU A 375 14.00 -15.71 -4.12
C LEU A 375 12.87 -15.20 -3.24
N ILE A 376 11.61 -15.29 -3.68
CA ILE A 376 10.48 -14.86 -2.86
C ILE A 376 10.36 -15.72 -1.61
N GLY A 377 10.59 -17.03 -1.72
CA GLY A 377 10.60 -17.91 -0.55
C GLY A 377 11.65 -17.52 0.49
N SER A 378 12.83 -17.05 0.06
CA SER A 378 13.88 -16.59 0.98
C SER A 378 13.52 -15.31 1.71
N ILE A 379 12.69 -14.46 1.10
CA ILE A 379 12.13 -13.27 1.75
C ILE A 379 11.05 -13.69 2.76
N LEU A 380 10.18 -14.64 2.41
CA LEU A 380 9.15 -15.14 3.31
C LEU A 380 9.73 -15.85 4.54
N ASP A 381 10.81 -16.63 4.37
CA ASP A 381 11.51 -17.34 5.46
C ASP A 381 12.04 -16.43 6.56
N ILE A 382 12.20 -15.12 6.30
CA ILE A 382 12.52 -14.14 7.34
C ILE A 382 11.46 -14.16 8.44
N PHE A 383 10.17 -14.29 8.09
CA PHE A 383 9.08 -14.37 9.08
C PHE A 383 9.13 -15.64 9.94
N ALA A 384 9.78 -16.70 9.46
CA ALA A 384 9.97 -17.93 10.22
C ALA A 384 11.22 -17.92 11.12
N SER A 385 12.13 -16.94 10.95
CA SER A 385 13.46 -16.93 11.58
C SER A 385 13.44 -16.88 13.13
N LYS A 386 12.32 -16.43 13.70
CA LYS A 386 12.10 -16.30 15.16
C LYS A 386 10.91 -17.13 15.66
N GLY A 387 10.39 -18.03 14.82
CA GLY A 387 9.27 -18.91 15.17
C GLY A 387 8.09 -18.15 15.77
N ASP A 388 7.66 -18.59 16.96
CA ASP A 388 6.47 -18.05 17.61
C ASP A 388 6.64 -16.64 18.19
N GLU A 389 7.86 -16.11 18.30
CA GLU A 389 8.10 -14.74 18.79
C GLU A 389 7.75 -13.69 17.72
N GLY A 390 7.80 -14.05 16.44
CA GLY A 390 7.74 -13.10 15.32
C GLY A 390 9.04 -12.32 15.13
N ILE A 391 9.10 -11.51 14.09
CA ILE A 391 10.27 -10.66 13.79
C ILE A 391 10.03 -9.22 14.24
N ASP A 392 11.11 -8.49 14.52
CA ASP A 392 11.03 -7.06 14.83
C ASP A 392 10.57 -6.28 13.58
N ALA A 393 9.38 -5.70 13.64
CA ALA A 393 8.75 -5.00 12.52
C ALA A 393 9.47 -3.70 12.15
N VAL A 394 10.21 -3.10 13.08
CA VAL A 394 10.87 -1.79 12.91
C VAL A 394 12.31 -1.96 12.46
N ASN A 395 13.02 -2.96 13.00
CA ASN A 395 14.47 -3.11 12.80
C ASN A 395 14.86 -4.29 11.90
N THR A 396 13.95 -5.20 11.57
CA THR A 396 14.26 -6.28 10.62
C THR A 396 14.08 -5.80 9.19
N ASN A 397 15.17 -5.69 8.44
CA ASN A 397 15.09 -5.46 7.00
C ASN A 397 14.64 -6.75 6.30
N LEU A 398 13.48 -6.73 5.65
CA LEU A 398 12.92 -7.89 4.92
C LEU A 398 13.61 -8.14 3.57
N VAL A 399 14.36 -7.17 3.08
CA VAL A 399 14.91 -7.19 1.72
C VAL A 399 16.42 -7.05 1.84
N GLN A 400 17.09 -8.15 2.18
CA GLN A 400 18.53 -8.20 2.33
C GLN A 400 19.16 -9.02 1.19
N PRO A 401 19.76 -8.38 0.18
CA PRO A 401 20.34 -9.10 -0.96
C PRO A 401 21.35 -10.19 -0.60
N SER A 402 22.07 -10.03 0.52
CA SER A 402 23.00 -11.03 1.04
C SER A 402 22.33 -12.30 1.57
N THR A 403 21.05 -12.24 1.91
CA THR A 403 20.26 -13.40 2.40
C THR A 403 19.50 -14.10 1.29
N TRP A 404 19.50 -13.53 0.07
CA TRP A 404 18.77 -14.09 -1.05
C TRP A 404 19.45 -15.32 -1.61
N GLU A 405 18.72 -16.41 -1.60
CA GLU A 405 19.19 -17.67 -2.15
C GLU A 405 19.30 -17.59 -3.68
N ARG A 406 20.40 -18.15 -4.21
CA ARG A 406 20.73 -18.28 -5.65
C ARG A 406 20.91 -16.99 -6.45
N ILE A 407 20.92 -15.81 -5.82
CA ILE A 407 21.50 -14.62 -6.46
C ILE A 407 23.02 -14.72 -6.38
N ASN A 408 23.69 -14.51 -7.51
CA ASN A 408 25.14 -14.51 -7.56
C ASN A 408 25.70 -13.43 -6.63
N SER A 409 26.67 -13.78 -5.78
CA SER A 409 27.27 -12.87 -4.79
C SER A 409 27.86 -11.62 -5.43
N LEU A 410 28.37 -11.76 -6.66
CA LEU A 410 28.85 -10.64 -7.45
C LEU A 410 27.73 -9.63 -7.71
N LEU A 411 26.54 -10.09 -8.10
CA LEU A 411 25.36 -9.23 -8.30
C LEU A 411 24.76 -8.71 -7.00
N ALA A 412 24.75 -9.50 -5.93
CA ALA A 412 24.29 -9.05 -4.62
C ALA A 412 25.09 -7.83 -4.12
N GLY A 413 26.38 -7.74 -4.47
CA GLY A 413 27.22 -6.58 -4.18
C GLY A 413 26.90 -5.32 -5.00
N PHE A 414 26.26 -5.45 -6.16
CA PHE A 414 25.87 -4.32 -7.02
C PHE A 414 24.42 -3.89 -6.84
N LEU A 415 23.57 -4.76 -6.30
CA LEU A 415 22.18 -4.39 -6.04
C LEU A 415 22.17 -3.27 -4.97
N PRO A 416 21.42 -2.18 -5.20
CA PRO A 416 21.35 -1.11 -4.21
C PRO A 416 20.85 -1.68 -2.88
N LYS A 417 21.40 -1.20 -1.76
CA LYS A 417 20.89 -1.58 -0.44
C LYS A 417 19.42 -1.18 -0.37
N ILE A 418 18.52 -2.16 -0.37
CA ILE A 418 17.09 -1.91 -0.25
C ILE A 418 16.76 -2.02 1.23
N ASN A 419 16.48 -0.87 1.85
CA ASN A 419 15.97 -0.85 3.21
C ASN A 419 14.44 -0.94 3.16
N PHE A 420 13.91 -2.11 3.55
CA PHE A 420 12.48 -2.36 3.68
C PHE A 420 12.19 -2.87 5.09
N PHE A 421 11.70 -1.98 5.94
CA PHE A 421 11.27 -2.27 7.31
C PHE A 421 9.74 -2.22 7.36
N LEU A 422 9.10 -3.30 7.77
CA LEU A 422 7.65 -3.46 7.59
C LEU A 422 6.84 -2.43 8.36
N GLY A 423 7.14 -2.21 9.64
CA GLY A 423 6.46 -1.25 10.50
C GLY A 423 6.49 0.18 9.94
N PRO A 424 7.67 0.74 9.61
CA PRO A 424 7.77 2.03 8.95
C PRO A 424 7.02 2.12 7.62
N GLN A 425 7.10 1.10 6.75
CA GLN A 425 6.35 1.09 5.49
C GLN A 425 4.84 1.03 5.75
N LEU A 426 4.39 0.24 6.72
CA LEU A 426 2.99 0.17 7.11
C LEU A 426 2.48 1.53 7.56
N MET A 427 3.21 2.25 8.41
CA MET A 427 2.80 3.58 8.86
C MET A 427 2.71 4.59 7.72
N ILE A 428 3.54 4.47 6.69
CA ILE A 428 3.47 5.30 5.49
C ILE A 428 2.21 5.02 4.67
N TYR A 429 1.84 3.75 4.49
CA TYR A 429 0.76 3.36 3.58
C TYR A 429 -0.62 3.28 4.26
N ALA A 430 -0.67 2.75 5.48
CA ALA A 430 -1.89 2.44 6.21
C ALA A 430 -1.99 3.14 7.57
N GLY A 431 -0.95 3.87 8.00
CA GLY A 431 -0.86 4.42 9.36
C GLY A 431 -2.06 5.24 9.77
N SER A 432 -2.59 6.10 8.90
CA SER A 432 -3.79 6.89 9.21
C SER A 432 -5.03 6.04 9.47
N ASN A 433 -5.23 4.95 8.73
CA ASN A 433 -6.36 4.04 8.95
C ASN A 433 -6.15 3.27 10.26
N THR A 434 -4.95 2.70 10.45
CA THR A 434 -4.57 2.03 11.69
C THR A 434 -4.80 2.90 12.93
N LEU A 435 -4.40 4.17 12.87
CA LEU A 435 -4.57 5.10 13.99
C LEU A 435 -6.02 5.48 14.23
N ARG A 436 -6.85 5.57 13.18
CA ARG A 436 -8.30 5.79 13.33
C ARG A 436 -8.99 4.61 14.01
N ASP A 437 -8.55 3.38 13.77
CA ASP A 437 -9.06 2.19 14.48
C ASP A 437 -8.66 2.21 15.97
N PHE A 438 -7.56 2.88 16.31
CA PHE A 438 -7.21 3.24 17.69
C PHE A 438 -7.97 4.47 18.22
N GLY A 439 -8.95 5.00 17.48
CA GLY A 439 -9.79 6.14 17.85
C GLY A 439 -9.19 7.52 17.59
N VAL A 440 -8.02 7.60 16.95
CA VAL A 440 -7.35 8.87 16.63
C VAL A 440 -8.07 9.59 15.51
N SER A 441 -8.44 10.85 15.74
CA SER A 441 -9.17 11.69 14.81
C SER A 441 -8.28 12.31 13.74
N ASN A 442 -8.89 12.82 12.67
CA ASN A 442 -8.17 13.57 11.63
C ASN A 442 -7.50 14.84 12.17
N THR A 443 -8.11 15.51 13.14
CA THR A 443 -7.53 16.69 13.79
C THR A 443 -6.23 16.33 14.50
N GLU A 444 -6.23 15.23 15.25
CA GLU A 444 -5.04 14.72 15.95
C GLU A 444 -3.92 14.31 14.97
N LEU A 445 -4.25 13.63 13.87
CA LEU A 445 -3.28 13.25 12.82
C LEU A 445 -2.75 14.44 12.01
N ARG A 446 -3.50 15.54 11.91
CA ARG A 446 -3.04 16.77 11.27
C ARG A 446 -2.00 17.50 12.11
N SER A 447 -2.12 17.44 13.44
CA SER A 447 -1.22 18.13 14.37
C SER A 447 -0.04 17.28 14.84
N ASN A 448 -0.13 15.95 14.72
CA ASN A 448 0.92 15.03 15.17
C ASN A 448 1.45 14.14 14.03
N ASP A 449 2.74 13.84 14.08
CA ASP A 449 3.36 12.73 13.37
C ASP A 449 3.38 11.50 14.28
N VAL A 450 2.90 10.37 13.78
CA VAL A 450 2.88 9.11 14.53
C VAL A 450 3.67 8.05 13.76
N THR A 451 4.67 7.48 14.42
CA THR A 451 5.54 6.45 13.85
C THR A 451 5.54 5.22 14.74
N MET A 452 5.76 4.04 14.17
CA MET A 452 5.94 2.81 14.95
C MET A 452 7.37 2.77 15.47
N SER A 453 7.55 2.80 16.79
CA SER A 453 8.87 2.77 17.44
C SER A 453 9.30 1.36 17.84
N ALA A 454 8.34 0.46 18.08
CA ALA A 454 8.59 -0.95 18.34
C ALA A 454 7.39 -1.81 17.90
N GLY A 455 7.62 -3.10 17.72
CA GLY A 455 6.57 -4.08 17.46
C GLY A 455 7.12 -5.39 16.90
N MET A 456 6.42 -6.49 17.17
CA MET A 456 6.70 -7.80 16.61
C MET A 456 5.65 -8.15 15.56
N VAL A 457 6.06 -8.72 14.43
CA VAL A 457 5.15 -9.15 13.36
C VAL A 457 5.30 -10.63 13.04
N LYS A 458 4.16 -11.30 12.81
CA LYS A 458 4.07 -12.69 12.37
C LYS A 458 3.29 -12.77 11.06
N LEU A 459 3.77 -13.57 10.12
CA LEU A 459 2.96 -14.03 9.00
C LEU A 459 2.22 -15.28 9.45
N GLN A 460 0.91 -15.31 9.26
CA GLN A 460 0.06 -16.44 9.62
C GLN A 460 -0.82 -16.85 8.46
N PHE A 461 -1.02 -18.15 8.31
CA PHE A 461 -1.94 -18.74 7.33
C PHE A 461 -3.08 -19.45 8.06
N LYS A 462 -4.29 -19.33 7.55
CA LYS A 462 -5.45 -20.08 8.03
C LYS A 462 -5.51 -21.40 7.27
N LYS A 463 -5.59 -22.51 8.00
CA LYS A 463 -5.76 -23.86 7.47
C LYS A 463 -6.68 -24.65 8.39
N ASP A 464 -7.65 -25.37 7.82
CA ASP A 464 -8.62 -26.18 8.57
C ASP A 464 -9.29 -25.39 9.72
N GLY A 465 -9.59 -24.10 9.46
CA GLY A 465 -10.21 -23.17 10.42
C GLY A 465 -9.27 -22.61 11.49
N LYS A 466 -7.98 -22.95 11.48
CA LYS A 466 -7.00 -22.50 12.49
C LYS A 466 -5.92 -21.61 11.89
N TRP A 467 -5.55 -20.57 12.62
CA TRP A 467 -4.41 -19.72 12.30
C TRP A 467 -3.11 -20.38 12.76
N GLU A 468 -2.17 -20.55 11.83
CA GLU A 468 -0.85 -21.11 12.09
C GLU A 468 0.24 -20.13 11.70
N ASN A 469 1.29 -20.03 12.52
CA ASN A 469 2.47 -19.22 12.19
C ASN A 469 3.20 -19.80 10.97
N PHE A 470 3.66 -18.91 10.09
CA PHE A 470 4.47 -19.27 8.94
C PHE A 470 5.72 -20.04 9.36
N ARG A 471 5.98 -21.14 8.68
CA ARG A 471 7.18 -21.97 8.89
C ARG A 471 8.12 -21.83 7.72
N ALA A 472 9.42 -21.99 7.96
CA ALA A 472 10.40 -21.89 6.88
C ALA A 472 10.08 -22.90 5.77
N ILE A 473 10.07 -22.43 4.51
CA ILE A 473 9.81 -23.25 3.33
C ILE A 473 11.09 -23.70 2.65
N ILE A 474 12.23 -23.09 2.92
CA ILE A 474 13.51 -23.50 2.33
C ILE A 474 14.22 -24.48 3.27
N GLY A 475 14.27 -25.74 2.85
CA GLY A 475 15.02 -26.80 3.51
C GLY A 475 16.50 -26.84 3.12
N LYS A 476 17.22 -27.86 3.63
CA LYS A 476 18.66 -28.08 3.34
C LYS A 476 18.95 -28.31 1.85
N ASP A 477 18.00 -28.88 1.13
CA ASP A 477 18.07 -29.14 -0.32
C ASP A 477 17.84 -27.88 -1.18
N LYS A 478 17.46 -26.75 -0.56
CA LYS A 478 17.18 -25.46 -1.19
C LYS A 478 16.05 -25.50 -2.23
N THR A 479 15.12 -26.45 -2.07
CA THR A 479 13.86 -26.51 -2.81
C THR A 479 12.76 -25.95 -1.90
N PRO A 480 12.01 -24.92 -2.32
CA PRO A 480 10.91 -24.39 -1.51
C PRO A 480 9.77 -25.40 -1.36
N ASN A 481 9.37 -25.73 -0.13
CA ASN A 481 8.15 -26.46 0.16
C ASN A 481 6.96 -25.51 0.29
N LEU A 482 6.20 -25.36 -0.80
CA LEU A 482 5.12 -24.37 -0.91
C LEU A 482 3.78 -24.85 -0.32
N THR A 483 3.73 -26.06 0.26
CA THR A 483 2.48 -26.70 0.71
C THR A 483 1.66 -25.83 1.64
N GLN A 484 2.29 -25.12 2.59
CA GLN A 484 1.56 -24.27 3.53
C GLN A 484 0.85 -23.11 2.84
N ILE A 485 1.43 -22.55 1.78
CA ILE A 485 0.85 -21.43 1.02
C ILE A 485 -0.25 -21.94 0.10
N LEU A 486 0.01 -23.05 -0.59
CA LEU A 486 -0.91 -23.65 -1.58
C LEU A 486 -2.17 -24.27 -0.95
N THR A 487 -2.14 -24.59 0.34
CA THR A 487 -3.28 -25.19 1.07
C THR A 487 -3.96 -24.23 2.04
N ALA A 488 -3.48 -22.98 2.14
CA ALA A 488 -4.10 -21.97 2.99
C ALA A 488 -5.45 -21.52 2.42
N VAL A 489 -6.38 -21.20 3.31
CA VAL A 489 -7.67 -20.58 2.96
C VAL A 489 -7.67 -19.06 3.21
N ASP A 490 -6.79 -18.58 4.08
CA ASP A 490 -6.58 -17.14 4.30
C ASP A 490 -5.16 -16.87 4.83
N PHE A 491 -4.73 -15.60 4.87
CA PHE A 491 -3.47 -15.19 5.51
C PHE A 491 -3.57 -13.78 6.12
N LYS A 492 -2.76 -13.53 7.16
CA LYS A 492 -2.68 -12.22 7.81
C LYS A 492 -1.27 -11.90 8.30
N LEU A 493 -1.02 -10.61 8.54
CA LEU A 493 0.15 -10.15 9.28
C LEU A 493 -0.31 -9.71 10.68
N SER A 494 0.11 -10.42 11.71
CA SER A 494 -0.26 -10.14 13.10
C SER A 494 0.83 -9.32 13.78
N PHE A 495 0.48 -8.10 14.19
CA PHE A 495 1.36 -7.17 14.90
C PHE A 495 1.04 -7.20 16.39
N THR A 496 2.07 -7.40 17.21
CA THR A 496 1.97 -7.54 18.67
C THR A 496 3.02 -6.69 19.36
N ASN A 497 2.77 -6.32 20.62
CA ASN A 497 3.68 -5.48 21.41
C ASN A 497 4.08 -4.17 20.72
N VAL A 498 3.15 -3.59 19.93
CA VAL A 498 3.43 -2.39 19.14
C VAL A 498 3.46 -1.17 20.05
N LYS A 499 4.47 -0.32 19.84
CA LYS A 499 4.55 1.02 20.45
C LYS A 499 4.62 2.08 19.37
N PHE A 500 4.00 3.21 19.64
CA PHE A 500 4.00 4.37 18.77
C PHE A 500 4.76 5.52 19.41
N LYS A 501 5.52 6.23 18.59
CA LYS A 501 6.13 7.52 18.91
C LYS A 501 5.31 8.62 18.25
N VAL A 502 4.73 9.49 19.07
CA VAL A 502 3.92 10.64 18.68
C VAL A 502 4.74 11.91 18.86
N THR A 503 4.90 12.67 17.78
CA THR A 503 5.67 13.93 17.76
C THR A 503 4.78 15.05 17.26
N ALA A 504 4.79 16.21 17.93
CA ALA A 504 4.05 17.37 17.44
C ALA A 504 4.72 17.92 16.16
N LYS A 505 3.94 18.15 15.09
CA LYS A 505 4.46 18.63 13.79
C LYS A 505 5.03 20.05 13.84
N THR A 506 4.43 20.85 14.69
CA THR A 506 4.76 22.25 15.00
C THR A 506 6.04 22.36 15.84
N ASN A 507 6.37 21.35 16.65
CA ASN A 507 7.57 21.32 17.46
C ASN A 507 8.09 19.89 17.66
N ALA A 508 9.11 19.52 16.87
CA ALA A 508 9.72 18.19 16.91
C ALA A 508 10.41 17.83 18.24
N LYS A 509 10.59 18.79 19.16
CA LYS A 509 11.11 18.51 20.52
C LYS A 509 10.01 17.96 21.45
N ILE A 510 8.74 18.17 21.13
CA ILE A 510 7.62 17.63 21.89
C ILE A 510 7.30 16.25 21.33
N VAL A 511 7.71 15.23 22.08
CA VAL A 511 7.61 13.84 21.66
C VAL A 511 7.22 12.95 22.83
N TYR A 512 6.44 11.92 22.54
CA TYR A 512 6.01 10.93 23.52
C TYR A 512 5.94 9.55 22.90
N GLU A 513 6.26 8.53 23.68
CA GLU A 513 6.09 7.13 23.29
C GLU A 513 4.93 6.55 24.09
N THR A 514 4.02 5.85 23.40
CA THR A 514 2.88 5.18 24.03
C THR A 514 3.36 4.19 25.09
N ASN A 515 2.70 4.19 26.25
CA ASN A 515 3.07 3.28 27.33
C ASN A 515 2.41 1.91 27.16
N GLY A 516 1.26 1.86 26.48
CA GLY A 516 0.53 0.66 26.12
C GLY A 516 1.18 -0.11 24.98
N GLN A 517 0.96 -1.43 24.98
CA GLN A 517 1.34 -2.34 23.91
C GLN A 517 0.11 -2.66 23.04
N SER A 518 0.07 -2.07 21.85
CA SER A 518 -1.02 -2.27 20.90
C SER A 518 -0.88 -3.59 20.15
N HIS A 519 -2.02 -4.13 19.74
CA HIS A 519 -2.13 -5.37 18.98
C HIS A 519 -3.09 -5.14 17.82
N PHE A 520 -2.71 -5.56 16.62
CA PHE A 520 -3.60 -5.50 15.46
C PHE A 520 -3.19 -6.51 14.40
N ASP A 521 -4.16 -6.97 13.64
CA ASP A 521 -3.95 -7.82 12.48
C ASP A 521 -4.23 -7.03 11.19
N LEU A 522 -3.35 -7.18 10.20
CA LEU A 522 -3.61 -6.74 8.84
C LEU A 522 -4.24 -7.89 8.07
N TRP A 523 -5.50 -7.70 7.68
CA TRP A 523 -6.26 -8.65 6.90
C TRP A 523 -6.22 -8.24 5.42
N PHE A 524 -6.17 -9.26 4.57
CA PHE A 524 -6.16 -9.14 3.11
C PHE A 524 -7.44 -9.69 2.48
N SER A 525 -8.42 -10.01 3.33
CA SER A 525 -9.74 -10.54 2.98
C SER A 525 -10.85 -9.58 3.45
N ASP A 526 -12.00 -9.69 2.80
CA ASP A 526 -13.16 -8.81 3.01
C ASP A 526 -14.03 -9.29 4.18
N GLU A 527 -13.85 -10.54 4.62
CA GLU A 527 -14.54 -11.08 5.78
C GLU A 527 -13.77 -10.77 7.06
N HIS A 528 -14.35 -9.90 7.89
CA HIS A 528 -14.03 -9.82 9.31
C HIS A 528 -14.82 -10.91 10.03
N GLU A 529 -14.20 -12.06 10.31
CA GLU A 529 -14.73 -12.96 11.35
C GLU A 529 -14.57 -12.34 12.75
#